data_AF-A0A4Z1ADX9-F1
#
_entry.id   AF-A0A4Z1ADX9-F1
#
_cell.length_a   1.000
_cell.length_b   1.000
_cell.length_c   1.000
_cell.angle_alpha   90.00
_cell.angle_beta   90.00
_cell.angle_gamma   90.00
#
_symmetry.space_group_name_H-M   'P 1'
#
loop_
_entity.id
_entity.type
_entity.pdbx_description
1 polymer ?
#
loop_
_entity_poly.entity_id
_entity_poly.type
_entity_poly.pdbx_seq_one_letter_code
_entity_poly.pdbx_strand_id
1 'polypeptide(L)'
;MRIKIAFFCLSLLCFLNCKPAALCNSGDVSSKCGILQLVMPKSNSSGSSVARIPTCSPCRIYVTATGYDANLGGIIGADNKCSSDTNKPITGTYKALIVDDINRRACTSVNCTSGGVTEQIDWVLAPNTSYVQALNTSTVVFISDTNGVLTSNLTSLISSPTGIWTGIKNNPNWDWQTDITHTCSSWVDSVSGNCGTYGVTSWNDSRSIAITSAYGSGGTLNNLLCVEQ
;
A
#
# COMPACT_ATOMS: atom_id res chain seq x y z
N MET A 1 -87.16 -34.72 -9.71
CA MET A 1 -87.52 -33.42 -9.11
C MET A 1 -86.54 -32.37 -9.67
N ARG A 2 -87.08 -31.39 -10.39
CA ARG A 2 -86.37 -30.31 -11.10
C ARG A 2 -85.89 -29.23 -10.13
N ILE A 3 -84.99 -28.34 -10.62
CA ILE A 3 -84.89 -26.87 -10.42
C ILE A 3 -83.43 -26.48 -10.17
N LYS A 4 -82.84 -25.39 -10.70
CA LYS A 4 -83.04 -24.47 -11.84
C LYS A 4 -81.72 -23.70 -11.99
N ILE A 5 -81.46 -23.30 -13.22
CA ILE A 5 -80.50 -22.31 -13.74
C ILE A 5 -80.47 -21.00 -12.94
N ALA A 6 -79.28 -20.40 -12.76
CA ALA A 6 -79.05 -18.96 -12.99
C ALA A 6 -77.56 -18.59 -12.99
N PHE A 7 -77.22 -17.76 -13.98
CA PHE A 7 -75.94 -17.10 -14.30
C PHE A 7 -75.70 -15.84 -13.43
N PHE A 8 -74.51 -15.22 -13.59
CA PHE A 8 -73.96 -13.96 -12.99
C PHE A 8 -73.04 -14.19 -11.77
N CYS A 9 -71.87 -13.56 -11.59
CA CYS A 9 -71.21 -12.43 -12.26
C CYS A 9 -69.71 -12.43 -11.88
N LEU A 10 -68.84 -12.23 -12.87
CA LEU A 10 -67.68 -11.30 -12.92
C LEU A 10 -66.63 -11.23 -11.79
N SER A 11 -65.37 -11.08 -12.24
CA SER A 11 -64.09 -10.88 -11.53
C SER A 11 -63.40 -12.18 -11.10
N LEU A 12 -62.32 -12.63 -11.74
CA LEU A 12 -61.02 -11.96 -11.72
C LEU A 12 -60.19 -12.36 -12.96
N LEU A 13 -60.16 -11.47 -13.95
CA LEU A 13 -59.13 -11.42 -14.99
C LEU A 13 -57.80 -11.05 -14.33
N CYS A 14 -56.78 -11.91 -14.35
CA CYS A 14 -55.39 -11.46 -14.17
C CYS A 14 -54.32 -12.52 -14.48
N PHE A 15 -54.36 -13.25 -15.61
CA PHE A 15 -53.17 -13.99 -16.07
C PHE A 15 -53.06 -14.06 -17.60
N LEU A 16 -52.99 -12.91 -18.26
CA LEU A 16 -52.48 -12.81 -19.63
C LEU A 16 -51.56 -11.60 -19.69
N ASN A 17 -50.25 -11.86 -19.57
CA ASN A 17 -49.14 -11.17 -20.26
C ASN A 17 -47.80 -11.55 -19.60
N CYS A 18 -47.38 -12.81 -19.73
CA CYS A 18 -45.95 -13.11 -19.65
C CYS A 18 -45.32 -12.56 -20.94
N LYS A 19 -44.75 -11.34 -20.87
CA LYS A 19 -43.75 -10.93 -21.86
C LYS A 19 -42.47 -11.75 -21.60
N PRO A 20 -41.73 -12.18 -22.63
CA PRO A 20 -40.47 -12.87 -22.42
C PRO A 20 -39.53 -11.97 -21.61
N ALA A 21 -38.80 -12.57 -20.67
CA ALA A 21 -37.74 -11.89 -19.95
C ALA A 21 -36.71 -11.42 -20.98
N ALA A 22 -36.52 -10.10 -21.11
CA ALA A 22 -35.40 -9.56 -21.86
C ALA A 22 -34.13 -9.98 -21.12
N LEU A 23 -33.36 -10.90 -21.71
CA LEU A 23 -32.03 -11.25 -21.22
C LEU A 23 -31.12 -10.05 -21.49
N CYS A 24 -30.71 -9.35 -20.43
CA CYS A 24 -29.78 -8.22 -20.53
C CYS A 24 -28.41 -8.74 -20.97
N ASN A 25 -27.83 -8.12 -22.00
CA ASN A 25 -26.45 -8.36 -22.40
C ASN A 25 -25.53 -7.36 -21.69
N SER A 26 -24.29 -7.75 -21.38
CA SER A 26 -23.29 -6.92 -20.69
C SER A 26 -22.80 -5.71 -21.50
N GLY A 27 -23.27 -5.55 -22.74
CA GLY A 27 -22.93 -4.44 -23.64
C GLY A 27 -23.98 -3.33 -23.74
N ASP A 28 -25.15 -3.46 -23.11
CA ASP A 28 -26.25 -2.50 -23.29
C ASP A 28 -26.15 -1.31 -22.33
N VAL A 29 -25.59 -0.19 -22.81
CA VAL A 29 -25.38 1.06 -22.03
C VAL A 29 -26.56 2.05 -22.07
N SER A 30 -27.68 1.70 -22.69
CA SER A 30 -28.80 2.64 -22.92
C SER A 30 -30.20 2.14 -22.52
N SER A 31 -30.31 0.94 -21.94
CA SER A 31 -31.61 0.36 -21.59
C SER A 31 -32.00 0.72 -20.14
N LYS A 32 -33.29 1.03 -19.94
CA LYS A 32 -33.94 1.41 -18.66
C LYS A 32 -33.96 0.29 -17.59
N CYS A 33 -32.87 -0.43 -17.42
CA CYS A 33 -32.64 -1.39 -16.35
C CYS A 33 -31.80 -0.70 -15.25
N GLY A 34 -32.40 0.26 -14.54
CA GLY A 34 -31.85 0.79 -13.29
C GLY A 34 -32.32 -0.11 -12.14
N ILE A 35 -31.48 -0.51 -11.18
CA ILE A 35 -30.84 0.39 -10.20
C ILE A 35 -29.58 -0.28 -9.59
N LEU A 36 -28.55 0.57 -9.41
CA LEU A 36 -27.41 0.56 -8.49
C LEU A 36 -26.33 -0.54 -8.55
N GLN A 37 -25.13 -0.05 -8.90
CA GLN A 37 -23.83 -0.40 -8.34
C GLN A 37 -23.90 -1.10 -6.98
N LEU A 38 -23.28 -2.28 -6.86
CA LEU A 38 -22.49 -2.69 -5.69
C LEU A 38 -21.66 -3.96 -5.99
N VAL A 39 -21.05 -4.04 -7.18
CA VAL A 39 -19.87 -4.90 -7.37
C VAL A 39 -18.92 -4.13 -8.28
N MET A 40 -18.07 -3.29 -7.68
CA MET A 40 -16.75 -3.12 -8.29
C MET A 40 -16.18 -4.54 -8.34
N PRO A 41 -15.75 -5.07 -9.51
CA PRO A 41 -14.93 -6.25 -9.49
C PRO A 41 -13.73 -5.88 -8.62
N LYS A 42 -13.59 -6.57 -7.49
CA LYS A 42 -12.33 -6.66 -6.77
C LYS A 42 -11.30 -6.90 -7.85
N SER A 43 -10.38 -5.97 -8.03
CA SER A 43 -9.23 -6.16 -8.90
C SER A 43 -8.49 -7.36 -8.32
N ASN A 44 -8.85 -8.56 -8.76
CA ASN A 44 -8.01 -9.73 -8.69
C ASN A 44 -6.87 -9.39 -9.64
N SER A 45 -5.88 -8.68 -9.13
CA SER A 45 -4.57 -8.58 -9.76
C SER A 45 -3.89 -9.94 -9.63
N SER A 46 -4.43 -10.93 -10.34
CA SER A 46 -3.66 -12.07 -10.77
C SER A 46 -2.64 -11.56 -11.78
N GLY A 47 -1.42 -11.33 -11.30
CA GLY A 47 -0.18 -11.39 -12.08
C GLY A 47 -0.18 -10.71 -13.46
N SER A 48 -0.47 -9.41 -13.51
CA SER A 48 -0.08 -8.59 -14.66
C SER A 48 0.92 -7.54 -14.18
N SER A 49 2.14 -7.65 -14.67
CA SER A 49 3.32 -6.82 -14.40
C SER A 49 3.17 -5.39 -14.95
N VAL A 50 2.13 -4.68 -14.51
CA VAL A 50 1.95 -3.27 -14.86
C VAL A 50 2.68 -2.46 -13.78
N ALA A 51 3.68 -1.69 -14.20
CA ALA A 51 4.35 -0.74 -13.33
C ALA A 51 3.32 0.12 -12.60
N ARG A 52 3.42 0.21 -11.27
CA ARG A 52 2.49 0.99 -10.45
C ARG A 52 2.51 2.45 -10.91
N ILE A 53 1.37 2.94 -11.40
CA ILE A 53 1.20 4.36 -11.69
C ILE A 53 1.07 5.07 -10.32
N PRO A 54 1.91 6.08 -10.02
CA PRO A 54 1.79 6.85 -8.80
C PRO A 54 0.43 7.57 -8.77
N THR A 55 -0.32 7.52 -7.66
CA THR A 55 -1.53 8.35 -7.51
C THR A 55 -1.24 9.77 -7.01
N CYS A 56 0.03 10.12 -6.85
CA CYS A 56 0.52 11.43 -6.46
C CYS A 56 1.68 11.90 -7.36
N SER A 57 1.84 13.23 -7.52
CA SER A 57 2.97 13.85 -8.22
C SER A 57 3.10 15.33 -7.85
N PRO A 58 4.08 15.74 -7.03
CA PRO A 58 5.00 14.87 -6.27
C PRO A 58 4.25 14.07 -5.19
N CYS A 59 4.84 12.97 -4.76
CA CYS A 59 4.35 12.22 -3.61
C CYS A 59 4.92 12.76 -2.31
N ARG A 60 4.12 12.78 -1.24
CA ARG A 60 4.56 13.28 0.06
C ARG A 60 5.08 12.14 0.94
N ILE A 61 6.13 12.43 1.71
CA ILE A 61 6.62 11.56 2.78
C ILE A 61 6.63 12.30 4.10
N TYR A 62 6.43 11.59 5.20
CA TYR A 62 6.65 12.13 6.54
C TYR A 62 7.11 11.05 7.49
N VAL A 63 7.72 11.48 8.59
CA VAL A 63 8.09 10.60 9.69
C VAL A 63 7.03 10.71 10.77
N THR A 64 6.57 9.58 11.30
CA THR A 64 5.57 9.56 12.38
C THR A 64 6.00 10.44 13.54
N ALA A 65 5.06 11.10 14.23
CA ALA A 65 5.37 11.83 15.46
C ALA A 65 5.77 10.87 16.59
N THR A 66 5.17 9.68 16.61
CA THR A 66 5.40 8.66 17.62
C THR A 66 6.43 7.65 17.15
N GLY A 67 7.37 7.30 18.04
CA GLY A 67 8.26 6.14 17.86
C GLY A 67 7.59 4.86 18.37
N TYR A 68 7.84 3.74 17.69
CA TYR A 68 7.25 2.44 17.98
C TYR A 68 8.33 1.39 18.18
N ASP A 69 8.05 0.44 19.07
CA ASP A 69 8.77 -0.83 19.08
C ASP A 69 8.49 -1.60 17.78
N ALA A 70 9.22 -2.67 17.54
CA ALA A 70 9.11 -3.43 16.30
C ALA A 70 7.89 -4.38 16.27
N ASN A 71 7.09 -4.47 17.33
CA ASN A 71 5.77 -5.12 17.28
C ASN A 71 4.73 -4.15 16.70
N LEU A 72 4.84 -3.93 15.39
CA LEU A 72 4.00 -3.00 14.67
C LEU A 72 2.60 -3.57 14.38
N GLY A 73 2.38 -4.86 14.63
CA GLY A 73 1.19 -5.59 14.16
C GLY A 73 1.33 -6.01 12.68
N GLY A 74 2.56 -6.26 12.24
CA GLY A 74 2.87 -6.54 10.84
C GLY A 74 2.77 -5.32 9.92
N ILE A 75 2.87 -5.56 8.61
CA ILE A 75 2.80 -4.51 7.57
C ILE A 75 1.49 -3.70 7.68
N ILE A 76 0.35 -4.38 7.88
CA ILE A 76 -0.96 -3.73 8.00
C ILE A 76 -1.02 -2.85 9.26
N GLY A 77 -0.48 -3.32 10.38
CA GLY A 77 -0.41 -2.55 11.60
C GLY A 77 0.47 -1.30 11.45
N ALA A 78 1.60 -1.40 10.75
CA ALA A 78 2.46 -0.26 10.44
C ALA A 78 1.77 0.77 9.53
N ASP A 79 1.04 0.33 8.50
CA ASP A 79 0.25 1.22 7.64
C ASP A 79 -0.87 1.94 8.41
N ASN A 80 -1.52 1.25 9.36
CA ASN A 80 -2.51 1.86 10.24
C ASN A 80 -1.90 2.93 11.13
N LYS A 81 -0.69 2.69 11.67
CA LYS A 81 0.05 3.69 12.46
C LYS A 81 0.31 4.93 11.62
N CYS A 82 0.81 4.79 10.39
CA CYS A 82 0.92 5.91 9.46
C CYS A 82 -0.44 6.61 9.27
N SER A 83 -1.48 5.87 8.92
CA SER A 83 -2.81 6.42 8.63
C SER A 83 -3.45 7.20 9.79
N SER A 84 -3.06 6.91 11.03
CA SER A 84 -3.55 7.57 12.25
C SER A 84 -2.58 8.59 12.88
N ASP A 85 -1.36 8.72 12.37
CA ASP A 85 -0.33 9.54 12.99
C ASP A 85 -0.65 11.05 12.88
N THR A 86 -0.29 11.82 13.91
CA THR A 86 -0.58 13.26 13.96
C THR A 86 0.21 14.09 12.94
N ASN A 87 1.35 13.60 12.44
CA ASN A 87 2.10 14.24 11.36
C ASN A 87 1.55 13.93 9.97
N LYS A 88 0.55 13.03 9.86
CA LYS A 88 -0.09 12.72 8.59
C LYS A 88 -0.79 13.97 8.02
N PRO A 89 -0.56 14.30 6.74
CA PRO A 89 -1.35 15.32 6.07
C PRO A 89 -2.84 15.03 6.05
N ILE A 90 -3.63 16.10 6.00
CA ILE A 90 -5.10 16.05 5.99
C ILE A 90 -5.61 15.15 4.86
N THR A 91 -4.97 15.22 3.69
CA THR A 91 -5.31 14.44 2.50
C THR A 91 -4.28 13.36 2.22
N GLY A 92 -4.67 12.35 1.45
CA GLY A 92 -3.78 11.27 1.02
C GLY A 92 -3.87 10.03 1.91
N THR A 93 -3.62 8.89 1.30
CA THR A 93 -3.46 7.59 1.95
C THR A 93 -1.97 7.29 2.08
N TYR A 94 -1.56 6.74 3.22
CA TYR A 94 -0.14 6.54 3.52
C TYR A 94 0.14 5.11 3.96
N LYS A 95 1.28 4.58 3.51
CA LYS A 95 1.80 3.28 3.91
C LYS A 95 3.21 3.43 4.47
N ALA A 96 3.60 2.55 5.38
CA ALA A 96 4.94 2.53 5.96
C ALA A 96 5.98 1.96 4.98
N LEU A 97 7.13 2.63 4.86
CA LEU A 97 8.29 2.12 4.13
C LEU A 97 9.03 1.07 4.99
N ILE A 98 8.43 -0.10 5.10
CA ILE A 98 9.01 -1.28 5.75
C ILE A 98 8.81 -2.51 4.86
N VAL A 99 9.63 -3.55 5.02
CA VAL A 99 9.52 -4.82 4.29
C VAL A 99 9.54 -6.00 5.25
N ASP A 100 8.94 -7.12 4.82
CA ASP A 100 8.95 -8.39 5.56
C ASP A 100 9.14 -9.63 4.66
N ASP A 101 9.34 -9.41 3.34
CA ASP A 101 9.49 -10.42 2.29
C ASP A 101 8.25 -11.29 1.99
N ILE A 102 7.20 -11.18 2.79
CA ILE A 102 5.98 -11.99 2.72
C ILE A 102 4.80 -11.15 2.23
N ASN A 103 4.51 -10.07 2.94
CA ASN A 103 3.39 -9.17 2.70
C ASN A 103 3.84 -7.91 1.95
N ARG A 104 5.09 -7.48 2.15
CA ARG A 104 5.69 -6.34 1.44
C ARG A 104 7.17 -6.58 1.14
N ARG A 105 7.55 -6.36 -0.12
CA ARG A 105 8.93 -6.51 -0.61
C ARG A 105 9.22 -5.50 -1.72
N ALA A 106 10.40 -4.89 -1.69
CA ALA A 106 10.88 -4.09 -2.83
C ALA A 106 11.51 -5.01 -3.89
N CYS A 107 12.62 -5.68 -3.56
CA CYS A 107 13.38 -6.45 -4.53
C CYS A 107 13.71 -7.87 -4.05
N THR A 108 13.79 -8.80 -5.01
CA THR A 108 14.36 -10.14 -4.82
C THR A 108 15.85 -10.20 -5.19
N SER A 109 16.32 -9.25 -5.99
CA SER A 109 17.70 -9.02 -6.40
C SER A 109 18.16 -7.62 -6.00
N VAL A 110 19.47 -7.39 -5.90
CA VAL A 110 20.03 -6.08 -5.54
C VAL A 110 19.46 -5.01 -6.47
N ASN A 111 18.85 -3.97 -5.90
CA ASN A 111 18.22 -2.83 -6.58
C ASN A 111 17.21 -3.23 -7.68
N CYS A 112 16.58 -4.39 -7.54
CA CYS A 112 15.62 -4.93 -8.51
C CYS A 112 16.22 -5.08 -9.93
N THR A 113 17.51 -5.41 -10.04
CA THR A 113 18.22 -5.45 -11.32
C THR A 113 17.86 -6.63 -12.22
N SER A 114 17.16 -7.65 -11.69
CA SER A 114 16.81 -8.87 -12.44
C SER A 114 15.44 -8.80 -13.10
N GLY A 115 14.42 -8.36 -12.36
CA GLY A 115 13.02 -8.27 -12.80
C GLY A 115 12.41 -6.88 -12.67
N GLY A 116 13.15 -5.91 -12.12
CA GLY A 116 12.64 -4.55 -11.94
C GLY A 116 11.40 -4.53 -11.03
N VAL A 117 10.38 -3.79 -11.45
CA VAL A 117 9.11 -3.68 -10.72
C VAL A 117 8.37 -5.00 -10.54
N THR A 118 8.69 -6.07 -11.30
CA THR A 118 8.00 -7.36 -11.15
C THR A 118 8.45 -8.14 -9.92
N GLU A 119 9.52 -7.70 -9.26
CA GLU A 119 10.03 -8.31 -8.03
C GLU A 119 9.22 -7.90 -6.79
N GLN A 120 8.43 -6.83 -6.92
CA GLN A 120 7.75 -6.15 -5.83
C GLN A 120 6.50 -6.87 -5.34
N ILE A 121 6.25 -6.78 -4.03
CA ILE A 121 4.98 -7.12 -3.40
C ILE A 121 4.54 -5.93 -2.57
N ASP A 122 3.34 -5.41 -2.82
CA ASP A 122 2.74 -4.27 -2.12
C ASP A 122 3.71 -3.10 -1.87
N TRP A 123 4.56 -2.81 -2.85
CA TRP A 123 5.65 -1.86 -2.71
C TRP A 123 5.15 -0.42 -2.70
N VAL A 124 5.75 0.42 -1.86
CA VAL A 124 5.22 1.75 -1.52
C VAL A 124 5.84 2.90 -2.30
N LEU A 125 7.00 2.70 -2.94
CA LEU A 125 7.60 3.71 -3.81
C LEU A 125 7.27 3.37 -5.28
N ALA A 126 6.55 4.29 -5.94
CA ALA A 126 6.27 4.20 -7.36
C ALA A 126 7.49 4.63 -8.21
N PRO A 127 7.72 4.03 -9.41
CA PRO A 127 8.82 4.38 -10.31
C PRO A 127 8.85 5.83 -10.78
N ASN A 128 10.05 6.37 -11.05
CA ASN A 128 10.28 7.70 -11.63
C ASN A 128 9.51 8.84 -10.92
N THR A 129 9.31 8.70 -9.62
CA THR A 129 8.46 9.58 -8.83
C THR A 129 9.29 10.43 -7.89
N SER A 130 8.97 11.73 -7.82
CA SER A 130 9.55 12.67 -6.86
C SER A 130 8.85 12.58 -5.51
N TYR A 131 9.66 12.51 -4.45
CA TYR A 131 9.18 12.48 -3.07
C TYR A 131 9.62 13.75 -2.34
N VAL A 132 8.66 14.44 -1.74
CA VAL A 132 8.85 15.71 -1.02
C VAL A 132 8.43 15.54 0.45
N GLN A 133 8.98 16.35 1.35
CA GLN A 133 8.52 16.34 2.73
C GLN A 133 7.08 16.85 2.80
N ALA A 134 6.25 16.19 3.61
CA ALA A 134 4.84 16.55 3.76
C ALA A 134 4.61 17.98 4.27
N LEU A 135 5.50 18.47 5.14
CA LEU A 135 5.45 19.82 5.71
C LEU A 135 6.14 20.88 4.83
N ASN A 136 6.98 20.45 3.88
CA ASN A 136 7.67 21.33 2.94
C ASN A 136 7.71 20.68 1.55
N THR A 137 6.68 20.94 0.76
CA THR A 137 6.52 20.36 -0.57
C THR A 137 7.38 21.03 -1.65
N SER A 138 8.09 22.10 -1.32
CA SER A 138 8.93 22.86 -2.27
C SER A 138 10.30 22.22 -2.51
N THR A 139 10.74 21.33 -1.62
CA THR A 139 12.05 20.68 -1.72
C THR A 139 11.88 19.18 -1.95
N VAL A 140 12.47 18.69 -3.04
CA VAL A 140 12.56 17.26 -3.33
C VAL A 140 13.58 16.62 -2.39
N VAL A 141 13.17 15.52 -1.74
CA VAL A 141 14.03 14.67 -0.93
C VAL A 141 14.80 13.74 -1.85
N PHE A 142 14.08 13.00 -2.69
CA PHE A 142 14.68 12.15 -3.71
C PHE A 142 13.71 11.90 -4.87
N ILE A 143 14.26 11.33 -5.93
CA ILE A 143 13.49 10.81 -7.07
C ILE A 143 13.83 9.33 -7.17
N SER A 144 12.80 8.49 -7.12
CA SER A 144 12.97 7.05 -7.34
C SER A 144 13.33 6.76 -8.80
N ASP A 145 14.06 5.67 -9.03
CA ASP A 145 14.44 5.21 -10.37
C ASP A 145 13.30 4.47 -11.09
N THR A 146 13.62 3.89 -12.25
CA THR A 146 12.68 3.12 -13.07
C THR A 146 12.14 1.87 -12.38
N ASN A 147 12.82 1.39 -11.34
CA ASN A 147 12.41 0.25 -10.54
C ASN A 147 11.61 0.70 -9.31
N GLY A 148 11.40 2.00 -9.06
CA GLY A 148 10.72 2.46 -7.86
C GLY A 148 11.57 2.27 -6.60
N VAL A 149 12.90 2.25 -6.73
CA VAL A 149 13.83 2.30 -5.59
C VAL A 149 14.74 3.51 -5.74
N LEU A 150 15.72 3.69 -4.87
CA LEU A 150 16.70 4.78 -4.97
C LEU A 150 18.12 4.23 -4.84
N THR A 151 18.98 4.60 -5.77
CA THR A 151 20.39 4.17 -5.80
C THR A 151 21.39 5.32 -5.73
N SER A 152 20.90 6.55 -5.54
CA SER A 152 21.69 7.77 -5.44
C SER A 152 21.49 8.47 -4.08
N ASN A 153 22.31 9.48 -3.81
CA ASN A 153 22.16 10.28 -2.60
C ASN A 153 20.87 11.12 -2.63
N LEU A 154 20.30 11.36 -1.47
CA LEU A 154 19.17 12.27 -1.29
C LEU A 154 19.59 13.71 -1.65
N THR A 155 18.68 14.43 -2.30
CA THR A 155 18.84 15.86 -2.62
C THR A 155 18.63 16.73 -1.37
N SER A 156 17.78 16.27 -0.44
CA SER A 156 17.61 16.85 0.89
C SER A 156 17.36 15.75 1.92
N LEU A 157 17.56 16.06 3.20
CA LEU A 157 17.32 15.11 4.28
C LEU A 157 15.83 14.75 4.40
N ILE A 158 15.51 13.57 4.90
CA ILE A 158 14.11 13.15 5.10
C ILE A 158 13.48 13.97 6.22
N SER A 159 14.18 14.14 7.33
CA SER A 159 13.73 14.92 8.49
C SER A 159 14.91 15.29 9.41
N SER A 160 14.61 15.93 10.55
CA SER A 160 15.55 15.98 11.68
C SER A 160 15.95 14.56 12.13
N PRO A 161 17.13 14.38 12.75
CA PRO A 161 17.67 13.06 13.10
C PRO A 161 16.68 12.21 13.90
N THR A 162 16.25 11.08 13.32
CA THR A 162 15.57 10.01 14.03
C THR A 162 15.79 8.66 13.33
N GLY A 163 15.67 7.57 14.09
CA GLY A 163 15.71 6.21 13.56
C GLY A 163 14.37 5.84 12.91
N ILE A 164 14.43 5.11 11.80
CA ILE A 164 13.23 4.55 11.14
C ILE A 164 13.38 3.06 10.91
N TRP A 165 12.39 2.28 11.33
CA TRP A 165 12.32 0.87 10.96
C TRP A 165 12.16 0.72 9.45
N THR A 166 12.87 -0.23 8.84
CA THR A 166 12.73 -0.53 7.40
C THR A 166 12.80 -2.02 7.07
N GLY A 167 13.68 -2.79 7.73
CA GLY A 167 13.92 -4.20 7.38
C GLY A 167 14.62 -4.39 6.02
N ILE A 168 15.16 -3.31 5.46
CA ILE A 168 15.85 -3.31 4.16
C ILE A 168 17.34 -3.56 4.38
N LYS A 169 17.97 -4.38 3.54
CA LYS A 169 19.44 -4.56 3.54
C LYS A 169 20.17 -3.32 3.06
N ASN A 170 21.39 -3.15 3.56
CA ASN A 170 22.36 -2.22 3.02
C ASN A 170 23.75 -2.87 3.03
N ASN A 171 24.23 -3.35 1.88
CA ASN A 171 25.51 -4.06 1.79
C ASN A 171 26.23 -3.87 0.43
N PRO A 172 27.32 -3.07 0.35
CA PRO A 172 27.73 -2.05 1.33
C PRO A 172 26.94 -0.74 1.18
N ASN A 173 26.08 -0.64 0.17
CA ASN A 173 25.24 0.53 -0.15
C ASN A 173 23.79 0.08 -0.43
N TRP A 174 23.00 0.94 -1.10
CA TRP A 174 21.64 0.65 -1.58
C TRP A 174 21.51 -0.78 -2.14
N ASP A 175 20.61 -1.55 -1.54
CA ASP A 175 20.35 -2.95 -1.88
C ASP A 175 18.85 -3.19 -2.13
N TRP A 176 17.97 -2.68 -1.25
CA TRP A 176 16.51 -2.81 -1.35
C TRP A 176 15.98 -4.25 -1.30
N GLN A 177 16.83 -5.27 -1.14
CA GLN A 177 16.38 -6.58 -0.69
C GLN A 177 15.94 -6.53 0.78
N THR A 178 15.00 -7.41 1.13
CA THR A 178 14.61 -7.62 2.53
C THR A 178 15.76 -8.25 3.31
N ASP A 179 16.05 -7.72 4.50
CA ASP A 179 16.90 -8.38 5.47
C ASP A 179 16.08 -9.40 6.27
N ILE A 180 15.86 -10.57 5.68
CA ILE A 180 14.92 -11.59 6.19
C ILE A 180 15.15 -12.01 7.65
N THR A 181 16.38 -11.88 8.17
CA THR A 181 16.69 -12.19 9.58
C THR A 181 16.47 -10.99 10.52
N HIS A 182 16.24 -9.80 9.96
CA HIS A 182 16.15 -8.53 10.68
C HIS A 182 14.87 -7.74 10.34
N THR A 183 13.72 -8.43 10.34
CA THR A 183 12.37 -7.85 10.24
C THR A 183 11.54 -8.04 11.51
N CYS A 184 12.15 -8.43 12.64
CA CYS A 184 11.49 -8.67 13.93
C CYS A 184 10.28 -9.61 13.80
N SER A 185 10.51 -10.77 13.18
CA SER A 185 9.48 -11.77 12.89
C SER A 185 8.31 -11.18 12.08
N SER A 186 8.60 -10.44 11.02
CA SER A 186 7.60 -9.70 10.24
C SER A 186 6.85 -8.65 11.08
N TRP A 187 7.60 -7.92 11.91
CA TRP A 187 7.15 -6.78 12.71
C TRP A 187 6.09 -7.12 13.75
N VAL A 188 6.29 -8.24 14.45
CA VAL A 188 5.44 -8.69 15.57
C VAL A 188 6.24 -9.00 16.84
N ASP A 189 7.55 -8.76 16.82
CA ASP A 189 8.46 -9.00 17.94
C ASP A 189 9.04 -7.68 18.47
N SER A 190 8.83 -7.40 19.75
CA SER A 190 9.36 -6.21 20.45
C SER A 190 10.40 -6.56 21.54
N VAL A 191 10.95 -7.78 21.53
CA VAL A 191 11.80 -8.29 22.61
C VAL A 191 13.21 -8.64 22.12
N SER A 192 13.34 -9.25 20.93
CA SER A 192 14.62 -9.74 20.43
C SER A 192 15.66 -8.61 20.25
N GLY A 193 16.87 -8.81 20.78
CA GLY A 193 17.89 -7.75 20.85
C GLY A 193 18.51 -7.31 19.52
N ASN A 194 18.47 -8.17 18.49
CA ASN A 194 19.02 -7.92 17.15
C ASN A 194 18.01 -8.40 16.11
N CYS A 195 16.90 -7.69 15.96
CA CYS A 195 15.82 -8.17 15.10
C CYS A 195 15.40 -7.21 14.01
N GLY A 196 15.77 -5.93 14.04
CA GLY A 196 15.23 -4.95 13.09
C GLY A 196 16.32 -4.16 12.40
N THR A 197 16.31 -4.13 11.06
CA THR A 197 17.13 -3.16 10.32
C THR A 197 16.44 -1.81 10.28
N TYR A 198 17.23 -0.75 10.43
CA TYR A 198 16.74 0.63 10.52
C TYR A 198 17.67 1.61 9.80
N GLY A 199 17.12 2.75 9.39
CA GLY A 199 17.84 3.90 8.85
C GLY A 199 17.81 5.09 9.80
N VAL A 200 18.56 6.14 9.48
CA VAL A 200 18.55 7.40 10.24
C VAL A 200 18.32 8.59 9.30
N THR A 201 17.23 9.30 9.49
CA THR A 201 16.66 10.26 8.52
C THR A 201 17.50 11.52 8.25
N SER A 202 18.53 11.77 9.06
CA SER A 202 19.48 12.88 8.90
C SER A 202 20.68 12.57 8.02
N TRP A 203 20.82 11.35 7.52
CA TRP A 203 21.83 11.02 6.50
C TRP A 203 21.27 11.33 5.11
N ASN A 204 22.16 11.55 4.14
CA ASN A 204 21.80 11.83 2.75
C ASN A 204 22.18 10.70 1.77
N ASP A 205 22.59 9.54 2.28
CA ASP A 205 22.93 8.35 1.49
C ASP A 205 22.08 7.15 1.93
N SER A 206 22.51 5.93 1.58
CA SER A 206 21.79 4.69 1.89
C SER A 206 21.46 4.52 3.38
N ARG A 207 22.26 5.12 4.28
CA ARG A 207 22.04 5.10 5.74
C ARG A 207 20.77 5.81 6.17
N SER A 208 20.19 6.65 5.30
CA SER A 208 18.88 7.27 5.53
C SER A 208 17.74 6.25 5.62
N ILE A 209 17.88 5.10 4.94
CA ILE A 209 16.88 4.03 4.89
C ILE A 209 17.34 2.78 5.64
N ALA A 210 18.61 2.41 5.56
CA ALA A 210 19.14 1.26 6.28
C ALA A 210 20.62 1.45 6.56
N ILE A 211 21.11 1.12 7.75
CA ILE A 211 22.55 1.21 8.08
C ILE A 211 23.21 -0.16 7.87
N THR A 212 24.37 -0.19 7.21
CA THR A 212 25.16 -1.41 7.01
C THR A 212 25.50 -2.08 8.33
N SER A 213 25.12 -3.35 8.49
CA SER A 213 25.45 -4.18 9.66
C SER A 213 25.02 -3.58 11.01
N ALA A 214 23.95 -2.78 11.04
CA ALA A 214 23.39 -2.24 12.28
C ALA A 214 21.93 -2.69 12.44
N TYR A 215 21.65 -3.26 13.61
CA TYR A 215 20.36 -3.85 13.94
C TYR A 215 19.89 -3.32 15.28
N GLY A 216 18.61 -2.94 15.34
CA GLY A 216 17.95 -2.51 16.55
C GLY A 216 17.40 -3.71 17.33
N SER A 217 17.27 -3.49 18.63
CA SER A 217 16.44 -4.33 19.48
C SER A 217 14.97 -4.08 19.15
N GLY A 218 14.15 -5.13 19.17
CA GLY A 218 12.72 -5.01 18.95
C GLY A 218 12.06 -4.04 19.92
N GLY A 219 12.61 -3.85 21.12
CA GLY A 219 12.09 -2.92 22.12
C GLY A 219 12.52 -1.46 21.90
N THR A 220 13.40 -1.18 20.94
CA THR A 220 13.82 0.19 20.61
C THR A 220 12.67 0.93 19.94
N LEU A 221 12.40 2.16 20.38
CA LEU A 221 11.40 3.01 19.75
C LEU A 221 12.01 3.74 18.56
N ASN A 222 11.72 3.26 17.34
CA ASN A 222 12.04 3.95 16.09
C ASN A 222 10.75 4.44 15.43
N ASN A 223 10.83 5.51 14.65
CA ASN A 223 9.70 6.02 13.90
C ASN A 223 9.43 5.17 12.64
N LEU A 224 8.33 5.49 11.95
CA LEU A 224 8.05 4.97 10.62
C LEU A 224 8.18 6.09 9.60
N LEU A 225 8.79 5.79 8.45
CA LEU A 225 8.70 6.64 7.27
C LEU A 225 7.43 6.29 6.50
N CYS A 226 6.49 7.22 6.45
CA CYS A 226 5.20 7.05 5.81
C CYS A 226 5.22 7.69 4.42
N VAL A 227 4.75 6.94 3.42
CA VAL A 227 4.79 7.32 2.01
C VAL A 227 3.37 7.44 1.46
N GLU A 228 3.07 8.56 0.81
CA GLU A 228 1.80 8.76 0.11
C GLU A 228 1.63 7.75 -1.02
N GLN A 229 0.42 7.23 -1.17
CA GLN A 229 0.12 6.14 -2.10
C GLN A 229 -0.48 6.61 -3.40
#